data_AF-A0A661JLR9-F1
#
_entry.id   AF-A0A661JLR9-F1
#
_cell.length_a   1.000
_cell.length_b   1.000
_cell.length_c   1.000
_cell.angle_alpha   90.00
_cell.angle_beta   90.00
_cell.angle_gamma   90.00
#
_symmetry.space_group_name_H-M   'P 1'
#
loop_
_entity.id
_entity.type
_entity.pdbx_description
1 polymer ?
#
loop_
_entity_poly.entity_id
_entity_poly.type
_entity_poly.pdbx_seq_one_letter_code
_entity_poly.pdbx_strand_id
1 'polypeptide(L)'
;MRTALLMLIAGIFLSLPWLKGMVGKAMPPIRRVEVEGCSRVEVEEVKRALLPFLHGRSLVEADLRRAARSLRSHPWVRDCEFWMLFPDRLRVRIEERRAVALLQWRGSS
;
A
#
# COMPACT_ATOMS: atom_id res chain seq x y z
N MET A 1 -19.00 41.79 -17.23
CA MET A 1 -17.90 41.33 -16.34
C MET A 1 -18.27 40.09 -15.52
N ARG A 2 -19.47 39.99 -14.91
CA ARG A 2 -19.90 38.82 -14.12
C ARG A 2 -20.07 37.51 -14.91
N THR A 3 -20.45 37.58 -16.19
CA THR A 3 -20.67 36.40 -17.06
C THR A 3 -19.37 35.79 -17.59
N ALA A 4 -18.37 36.62 -17.92
CA ALA A 4 -17.05 36.17 -18.35
C ALA A 4 -16.30 35.42 -17.23
N LEU A 5 -16.49 35.85 -15.97
CA LEU A 5 -15.90 35.19 -14.81
C LEU A 5 -16.52 33.81 -14.53
N LEU A 6 -17.83 33.66 -14.76
CA LEU A 6 -18.53 32.37 -14.60
C LEU A 6 -18.11 31.34 -15.67
N MET A 7 -17.80 31.78 -16.91
CA MET A 7 -17.32 30.89 -17.96
C MET A 7 -15.88 30.38 -17.72
N LEU A 8 -15.01 31.22 -17.15
CA LEU A 8 -13.65 30.80 -16.76
C LEU A 8 -13.67 29.76 -15.63
N ILE A 9 -14.53 29.95 -14.61
CA ILE A 9 -14.67 29.01 -13.50
C ILE A 9 -15.30 27.69 -13.99
N ALA A 10 -16.30 27.75 -14.88
CA ALA A 10 -16.92 26.57 -15.48
C ALA A 10 -15.94 25.76 -16.35
N GLY A 11 -15.09 26.43 -17.15
CA GLY A 11 -14.07 25.76 -17.97
C GLY A 11 -12.99 25.05 -17.15
N ILE A 12 -12.63 25.58 -15.98
CA ILE A 12 -11.72 24.93 -15.04
C ILE A 12 -12.41 23.73 -14.35
N PHE A 13 -13.67 23.89 -13.93
CA PHE A 13 -14.44 22.80 -13.32
C PHE A 13 -14.66 21.61 -14.27
N LEU A 14 -14.82 21.85 -15.57
CA LEU A 14 -15.05 20.82 -16.58
C LEU A 14 -13.77 20.07 -17.02
N SER A 15 -12.59 20.69 -16.89
CA SER A 15 -11.31 20.16 -17.38
C SER A 15 -10.51 19.38 -16.33
N LEU A 16 -10.71 19.64 -15.03
CA LEU A 16 -10.04 18.93 -13.94
C LEU A 16 -10.25 17.39 -13.93
N PRO A 17 -11.47 16.84 -14.14
CA PRO A 17 -11.67 15.39 -14.08
C PRO A 17 -10.98 14.64 -15.24
N TRP A 18 -10.74 15.29 -16.38
CA TRP A 18 -10.08 14.68 -17.53
C TRP A 18 -8.58 14.46 -17.32
N LEU A 19 -7.91 15.35 -16.58
CA LEU A 19 -6.48 15.23 -16.27
C LEU A 19 -6.16 14.02 -15.36
N LYS A 20 -7.08 13.64 -14.46
CA LYS A 20 -6.85 12.50 -13.54
C LYS A 20 -6.70 11.16 -14.27
N GLY A 21 -7.37 10.98 -15.41
CA GLY A 21 -7.33 9.72 -16.18
C GLY A 21 -6.04 9.52 -16.98
N MET A 22 -5.33 10.58 -17.35
CA MET A 22 -4.10 10.48 -18.15
C MET A 22 -2.87 10.08 -17.32
N VAL A 23 -2.81 10.50 -16.05
CA VAL A 23 -1.65 10.22 -15.18
C VAL A 23 -1.53 8.72 -14.85
N GLY A 24 -2.66 8.01 -14.70
CA GLY A 24 -2.66 6.57 -14.40
C GLY A 24 -2.09 5.70 -15.51
N LYS A 25 -2.27 6.08 -16.79
CA LYS A 25 -1.78 5.31 -17.95
C LYS A 25 -0.26 5.36 -18.16
N ALA A 26 0.43 6.31 -17.53
CA ALA A 26 1.86 6.52 -17.77
C ALA A 26 2.77 5.72 -16.83
N MET A 27 2.23 5.06 -15.80
CA MET A 27 3.04 4.46 -14.73
C MET A 27 3.15 2.94 -14.92
N PRO A 28 4.38 2.36 -14.88
CA PRO A 28 4.56 0.93 -15.09
C PRO A 28 3.90 0.11 -13.96
N PRO A 29 3.49 -1.14 -14.23
CA PRO A 29 3.03 -2.05 -13.19
C PRO A 29 4.17 -2.37 -12.22
N ILE A 30 3.83 -2.69 -10.98
CA ILE A 30 4.81 -3.12 -9.97
C ILE A 30 5.46 -4.43 -10.43
N ARG A 31 6.78 -4.42 -10.66
CA ARG A 31 7.52 -5.60 -11.12
C ARG A 31 8.28 -6.32 -10.02
N ARG A 32 8.70 -5.60 -8.98
CA ARG A 32 9.51 -6.17 -7.91
C ARG A 32 9.06 -5.65 -6.55
N VAL A 33 8.92 -6.57 -5.61
CA VAL A 33 8.63 -6.29 -4.21
C VAL A 33 9.83 -6.70 -3.37
N GLU A 34 10.48 -5.71 -2.76
CA GLU A 34 11.57 -5.89 -1.78
C GLU A 34 10.94 -5.92 -0.39
N VAL A 35 11.20 -6.97 0.39
CA VAL A 35 10.68 -7.13 1.75
C VAL A 35 11.83 -7.09 2.74
N GLU A 36 11.72 -6.25 3.76
CA GLU A 36 12.72 -6.03 4.79
C GLU A 36 12.08 -6.13 6.19
N GLY A 37 12.90 -6.28 7.23
CA GLY A 37 12.44 -6.27 8.63
C GLY A 37 11.76 -7.56 9.11
N CYS A 38 11.75 -8.61 8.27
CA CYS A 38 11.28 -9.94 8.63
C CYS A 38 12.36 -10.65 9.47
N SER A 39 12.03 -11.00 10.72
CA SER A 39 12.85 -11.82 11.61
C SER A 39 12.16 -13.12 12.00
N ARG A 40 10.82 -13.11 12.13
CA ARG A 40 9.97 -14.27 12.44
C ARG A 40 8.98 -14.58 11.33
N VAL A 41 8.52 -13.55 10.61
CA VAL A 41 7.62 -13.74 9.46
C VAL A 41 8.44 -14.19 8.25
N GLU A 42 7.93 -15.15 7.48
CA GLU A 42 8.59 -15.51 6.23
C GLU A 42 8.33 -14.47 5.14
N VAL A 43 9.38 -14.12 4.40
CA VAL A 43 9.30 -13.15 3.30
C VAL A 43 8.29 -13.58 2.23
N GLU A 44 8.21 -14.87 1.91
CA GLU A 44 7.25 -15.39 0.93
C GLU A 44 5.80 -15.33 1.41
N GLU A 45 5.56 -15.43 2.72
CA GLU A 45 4.23 -15.24 3.29
C GLU A 45 3.77 -13.78 3.15
N VAL A 46 4.67 -12.82 3.41
CA VAL A 46 4.41 -11.40 3.17
C VAL A 46 4.10 -11.13 1.69
N LYS A 47 4.91 -11.66 0.76
CA LYS A 47 4.66 -11.51 -0.67
C LYS A 47 3.32 -12.11 -1.08
N ARG A 48 2.97 -13.30 -0.57
CA ARG A 48 1.70 -13.96 -0.84
C ARG A 48 0.51 -13.14 -0.36
N ALA A 49 0.61 -12.56 0.84
CA ALA A 49 -0.41 -11.66 1.37
C ALA A 49 -0.57 -10.38 0.53
N LEU A 50 0.50 -9.92 -0.13
CA LEU A 50 0.49 -8.72 -0.97
C LEU A 50 -0.01 -8.96 -2.41
N LEU A 51 0.11 -10.18 -2.95
CA LEU A 51 -0.26 -10.52 -4.33
C LEU A 51 -1.65 -9.99 -4.75
N PRO A 52 -2.73 -10.17 -3.97
CA PRO A 52 -4.08 -9.73 -4.37
C PRO A 52 -4.21 -8.21 -4.55
N PHE A 53 -3.31 -7.42 -3.95
CA PHE A 53 -3.36 -5.96 -3.95
C PHE A 53 -2.42 -5.32 -4.96
N LEU A 54 -1.35 -6.03 -5.36
CA LEU A 54 -0.28 -5.48 -6.19
C LEU A 54 -0.24 -6.08 -7.60
N HIS A 55 -0.71 -7.32 -7.79
CA HIS A 55 -0.54 -8.03 -9.06
C HIS A 55 -1.22 -7.32 -10.23
N GLY A 56 -0.44 -7.01 -11.27
CA GLY A 56 -0.92 -6.34 -12.48
C GLY A 56 -1.27 -4.85 -12.31
N ARG A 57 -1.04 -4.26 -11.13
CA ARG A 57 -1.38 -2.86 -10.83
C ARG A 57 -0.15 -1.97 -10.83
N SER A 58 -0.34 -0.71 -11.22
CA SER A 58 0.68 0.32 -10.98
C SER A 58 0.68 0.77 -9.52
N LEU A 59 1.75 1.44 -9.09
CA LEU A 59 1.86 1.99 -7.73
C LEU A 59 0.76 3.02 -7.39
N VAL A 60 0.17 3.65 -8.40
CA VAL A 60 -0.94 4.62 -8.23
C VAL A 60 -2.28 3.91 -8.05
N GLU A 61 -2.46 2.75 -8.68
CA GLU A 61 -3.69 1.95 -8.63
C GLU A 61 -3.72 0.95 -7.47
N ALA A 62 -2.55 0.58 -6.94
CA ALA A 62 -2.42 -0.36 -5.83
C ALA A 62 -3.02 0.22 -4.55
N ASP A 63 -3.90 -0.56 -3.89
CA ASP A 63 -4.47 -0.17 -2.60
C ASP A 63 -3.53 -0.60 -1.45
N LEU A 64 -2.52 0.23 -1.20
CA LEU A 64 -1.53 0.00 -0.14
C LEU A 64 -2.17 0.03 1.26
N ARG A 65 -3.29 0.74 1.46
CA ARG A 65 -3.99 0.79 2.75
C ARG A 65 -4.66 -0.55 3.06
N ARG A 66 -5.27 -1.17 2.06
CA ARG A 66 -5.86 -2.51 2.21
C ARG A 66 -4.78 -3.57 2.34
N ALA A 67 -3.68 -3.45 1.59
CA ALA A 67 -2.49 -4.29 1.75
C ALA A 67 -1.93 -4.21 3.19
N ALA A 68 -1.77 -3.01 3.74
CA ALA A 68 -1.31 -2.80 5.11
C ALA A 68 -2.22 -3.46 6.16
N ARG A 69 -3.54 -3.33 5.99
CA ARG A 69 -4.52 -3.99 6.86
C ARG A 69 -4.41 -5.51 6.80
N SER A 70 -4.21 -6.07 5.60
CA SER A 70 -4.02 -7.51 5.40
C SER A 70 -2.72 -8.02 6.01
N LEU A 71 -1.65 -7.22 6.02
CA LEU A 71 -0.40 -7.61 6.69
C LEU A 71 -0.55 -7.56 8.21
N ARG A 72 -1.21 -6.54 8.76
CA ARG A 72 -1.41 -6.40 10.22
C ARG A 72 -2.29 -7.48 10.86
N SER A 73 -3.09 -8.21 10.07
CA SER A 73 -3.82 -9.38 10.57
C SER A 73 -2.90 -10.57 10.86
N HIS A 74 -1.67 -10.57 10.36
CA HIS A 74 -0.68 -11.60 10.70
C HIS A 74 -0.27 -11.47 12.19
N PRO A 75 -0.19 -12.57 12.97
CA PRO A 75 0.06 -12.53 14.42
C PRO A 75 1.36 -11.85 14.82
N TRP A 76 2.38 -11.93 13.96
CA TRP A 76 3.70 -11.35 14.22
C TRP A 76 3.90 -9.94 13.65
N VAL A 77 3.02 -9.44 12.78
CA VAL A 77 3.19 -8.12 12.16
C VAL A 77 2.54 -7.04 13.02
N ARG A 78 3.34 -6.15 13.61
CA ARG A 78 2.84 -4.96 14.33
C ARG A 78 2.34 -3.92 13.34
N ASP A 79 3.21 -3.54 12.40
CA ASP A 79 2.91 -2.56 11.37
C ASP A 79 3.77 -2.80 10.12
N CYS A 80 3.52 -2.02 9.07
CA CYS A 80 4.29 -2.08 7.84
C CYS A 80 4.39 -0.71 7.15
N GLU A 81 5.54 -0.44 6.58
CA GLU A 81 5.83 0.78 5.83
C GLU A 81 6.10 0.45 4.36
N PHE A 82 5.56 1.27 3.47
CA PHE A 82 5.69 1.11 2.02
C PHE A 82 6.50 2.27 1.44
N TRP A 83 7.54 1.98 0.67
CA TRP A 83 8.26 2.98 -0.11
C TRP A 83 8.26 2.64 -1.58
N MET A 84 7.94 3.65 -2.38
CA MET A 84 8.14 3.59 -3.81
C MET A 84 9.63 3.77 -4.12
N LEU A 85 10.20 2.75 -4.75
CA LEU A 85 11.51 2.81 -5.36
C LEU A 85 11.30 2.95 -6.86
N PHE A 86 11.35 4.19 -7.35
CA PHE A 86 11.10 4.52 -8.75
C PHE A 86 12.00 3.68 -9.69
N PRO A 87 11.51 3.22 -10.85
CA PRO A 87 10.18 3.46 -11.43
C PRO A 87 9.09 2.42 -11.10
N ASP A 88 9.45 1.20 -10.72
CA ASP A 88 8.54 0.03 -10.74
C ASP A 88 8.73 -0.92 -9.53
N ARG A 89 9.47 -0.47 -8.51
CA ARG A 89 9.79 -1.26 -7.33
C ARG A 89 9.06 -0.75 -6.11
N LEU A 90 8.57 -1.69 -5.30
CA LEU A 90 7.94 -1.41 -4.02
C LEU A 90 8.79 -2.05 -2.92
N ARG A 91 9.24 -1.25 -1.95
CA ARG A 91 9.82 -1.77 -0.71
C ARG A 91 8.75 -1.82 0.36
N VAL A 92 8.73 -2.92 1.10
CA VAL A 92 7.88 -3.14 2.26
C VAL A 92 8.76 -3.48 3.44
N ARG A 93 8.78 -2.63 4.47
CA ARG A 93 9.42 -2.96 5.75
C ARG A 93 8.35 -3.42 6.71
N ILE A 94 8.56 -4.62 7.21
CA ILE A 94 7.73 -5.22 8.25
C ILE A 94 8.30 -4.81 9.59
N GLU A 95 7.40 -4.38 10.46
CA GLU A 95 7.71 -4.18 11.85
C GLU A 95 7.06 -5.29 12.67
N GLU A 96 7.87 -6.12 13.34
CA GLU A 96 7.36 -7.27 14.06
C GLU A 96 6.97 -6.96 15.51
N ARG A 97 5.94 -7.64 16.00
CA ARG A 97 5.54 -7.60 17.40
C ARG A 97 6.65 -8.22 18.26
N ARG A 98 6.99 -7.56 19.36
CA ARG A 98 7.82 -8.16 20.42
C ARG A 98 6.96 -9.13 21.22
N ALA A 99 7.39 -10.39 21.31
CA ALA A 99 6.76 -11.36 22.20
C ALA A 99 7.08 -10.96 23.64
N VAL A 100 6.18 -10.20 24.26
CA VAL A 100 6.19 -9.92 25.69
C VAL A 100 5.10 -10.79 26.30
N ALA A 101 5.52 -11.78 27.08
CA ALA A 101 4.70 -12.82 27.71
C ALA A 101 4.09 -13.85 26.74
N LEU A 102 4.73 -15.02 26.70
CA LEU A 102 4.00 -16.28 26.68
C LEU A 102 2.96 -16.18 27.79
N LEU A 103 1.68 -16.31 27.46
CA LEU A 103 0.63 -16.64 28.42
C LEU A 103 1.08 -17.88 29.18
N GLN A 104 1.75 -17.67 30.32
CA GLN A 104 1.92 -18.66 31.35
C GLN A 104 0.54 -18.93 31.96
N TRP A 105 -0.32 -19.63 31.22
CA TRP A 105 -1.38 -20.40 31.85
C TRP A 105 -0.87 -21.83 32.00
N ARG A 106 -0.01 -22.01 33.00
CA ARG A 106 0.34 -23.32 33.55
C ARG A 106 0.17 -23.21 35.06
N GLY A 107 -0.98 -23.67 35.55
CA GLY A 107 -1.36 -23.74 36.97
C GLY A 107 -2.88 -23.94 37.05
N SER A 108 -3.39 -25.17 37.05
CA SER A 108 -3.42 -26.14 38.16
C SER A 108 -4.68 -25.98 39.03
N SER A 109 -5.67 -26.83 38.79
CA SER A 109 -6.38 -27.65 39.78
C SER A 109 -7.16 -28.73 39.04
#